data_AF-X1QC11-F1
#
_entry.id   AF-X1QC11-F1
#
_cell.length_a   1.000
_cell.length_b   1.000
_cell.length_c   1.000
_cell.angle_alpha   90.00
_cell.angle_beta   90.00
_cell.angle_gamma   90.00
#
_symmetry.space_group_name_H-M   'P 1'
#
loop_
_entity.id
_entity.type
_entity.pdbx_description
1 polymer ?
#
loop_
_entity_poly.entity_id
_entity_poly.type
_entity_poly.pdbx_seq_one_letter_code
_entity_poly.pdbx_strand_id
1 'polypeptide(L)'
;MKDQKVRTAFFKVGETKIELLESTEADGPVGKFIEKRGQGVHHIAFAIDDTDQALKEAEAEGVQLIDKTSRKGAEGLKIGFLHPRSTFGVLTEFCSPIHPCEVVVSFITFNFHEAYLSIFQADHSNAGCRIGCTHLWV
;
A
#
# COMPACT_ATOMS: atom_id res chain seq x y z
N MET A 1 -6.09 8.30 -8.15
CA MET A 1 -5.10 9.41 -8.33
C MET A 1 -4.68 9.54 -9.79
N LYS A 2 -5.08 10.61 -10.50
CA LYS A 2 -4.85 10.77 -11.95
C LYS A 2 -3.36 10.71 -12.35
N ASP A 3 -2.48 11.29 -11.54
CA ASP A 3 -1.04 11.33 -11.85
C ASP A 3 -0.34 9.96 -11.69
N GLN A 4 -0.92 9.06 -10.91
CA GLN A 4 -0.37 7.73 -10.66
C GLN A 4 -1.01 6.63 -11.54
N LYS A 5 -2.00 6.98 -12.39
CA LYS A 5 -2.74 6.03 -13.24
C LYS A 5 -3.32 4.83 -12.46
N VAL A 6 -3.77 5.10 -11.22
CA VAL A 6 -4.36 4.10 -10.34
C VAL A 6 -5.66 4.61 -9.75
N ARG A 7 -6.61 3.69 -9.61
CA ARG A 7 -7.77 3.84 -8.74
C ARG A 7 -7.46 3.12 -7.42
N THR A 8 -7.85 3.74 -6.32
CA THR A 8 -7.53 3.26 -4.97
C THR A 8 -8.80 3.10 -4.13
N ALA A 9 -8.88 2.04 -3.33
CA ALA A 9 -9.89 1.92 -2.28
C ALA A 9 -9.24 1.52 -0.96
N PHE A 10 -9.76 2.04 0.15
CA PHE A 10 -9.20 1.79 1.48
C PHE A 10 -10.19 1.07 2.38
N PHE A 11 -9.72 0.03 3.05
CA PHE A 11 -10.47 -0.72 4.06
C PHE A 11 -9.73 -0.61 5.39
N LYS A 12 -10.41 -0.13 6.43
CA LYS A 12 -9.84 -0.11 7.77
C LYS A 12 -10.14 -1.43 8.47
N VAL A 13 -9.09 -2.10 8.93
CA VAL A 13 -9.15 -3.37 9.69
C VAL A 13 -8.38 -3.17 10.98
N GLY A 14 -9.10 -2.88 12.07
CA GLY A 14 -8.46 -2.49 13.34
C GLY A 14 -7.58 -1.24 13.17
N GLU A 15 -6.30 -1.38 13.44
CA GLU A 15 -5.27 -0.32 13.32
C GLU A 15 -4.49 -0.40 11.99
N THR A 16 -4.92 -1.26 11.06
CA THR A 16 -4.31 -1.42 9.74
C THR A 16 -5.25 -0.88 8.65
N LYS A 17 -4.68 -0.35 7.56
CA LYS A 17 -5.43 -0.13 6.31
C LYS A 17 -5.04 -1.18 5.28
N ILE A 18 -6.02 -1.70 4.56
CA ILE A 18 -5.80 -2.42 3.30
C ILE A 18 -6.08 -1.44 2.18
N GLU A 19 -5.09 -1.19 1.34
CA GLU A 19 -5.23 -0.38 0.14
C GLU A 19 -5.35 -1.29 -1.08
N LEU A 20 -6.47 -1.21 -1.80
CA LEU A 20 -6.63 -1.88 -3.07
C LEU A 20 -6.23 -0.94 -4.20
N LEU A 21 -5.35 -1.42 -5.08
CA LEU A 21 -4.85 -0.70 -6.25
C LEU A 21 -5.34 -1.38 -7.53
N GLU A 22 -6.04 -0.63 -8.37
CA GLU A 22 -6.39 -1.03 -9.73
C GLU A 22 -5.66 -0.12 -10.72
N SER A 23 -5.02 -0.71 -11.71
CA SER A 23 -4.41 0.06 -12.80
C SER A 23 -5.51 0.65 -13.68
N THR A 24 -5.48 1.96 -13.94
CA THR A 24 -6.39 2.57 -14.92
C THR A 24 -5.85 2.43 -16.35
N GLU A 25 -4.57 2.13 -16.51
CA GLU A 25 -3.88 1.97 -17.78
C GLU A 25 -2.92 0.77 -17.72
N ALA A 26 -2.70 0.07 -18.83
CA ALA A 26 -1.83 -1.10 -18.86
C ALA A 26 -0.33 -0.76 -18.68
N ASP A 27 0.08 0.47 -19.02
CA ASP A 27 1.49 0.90 -19.04
C ASP A 27 2.00 1.45 -17.69
N GLY A 28 1.11 1.61 -16.71
CA GLY A 28 1.42 2.13 -15.37
C GLY A 28 2.21 1.16 -14.49
N PRO A 29 2.76 1.62 -13.35
CA PRO A 29 3.51 0.78 -12.42
C PRO A 29 2.72 -0.45 -11.95
N VAL A 30 1.43 -0.28 -11.65
CA VAL A 30 0.51 -1.36 -11.24
C VAL A 30 0.26 -2.32 -12.39
N GLY A 31 -0.04 -1.83 -13.60
CA GLY A 31 -0.22 -2.68 -14.79
C GLY A 31 0.99 -3.56 -15.08
N LYS A 32 2.20 -2.97 -15.02
CA LYS A 32 3.47 -3.71 -15.18
C LYS A 32 3.72 -4.73 -14.07
N PHE A 33 3.33 -4.44 -12.83
CA PHE A 33 3.43 -5.40 -11.74
C PHE A 33 2.54 -6.60 -12.00
N ILE A 34 1.28 -6.35 -12.35
CA ILE A 34 0.29 -7.39 -12.67
C ILE A 34 0.78 -8.28 -13.81
N GLU A 35 1.28 -7.69 -14.90
CA GLU A 35 1.80 -8.45 -16.05
C GLU A 35 2.95 -9.39 -15.64
N LYS A 36 3.84 -8.94 -14.74
CA LYS A 36 5.03 -9.68 -14.33
C LYS A 36 4.81 -10.66 -13.19
N ARG A 37 3.88 -10.37 -12.28
CA ARG A 37 3.72 -11.07 -10.98
C ARG A 37 2.31 -11.59 -10.72
N GLY A 38 1.32 -11.15 -11.50
CA GLY A 38 -0.09 -11.39 -11.20
C GLY A 38 -0.63 -10.45 -10.11
N GLN A 39 -1.90 -10.67 -9.74
CA GLN A 39 -2.55 -9.97 -8.63
C GLN A 39 -1.96 -10.44 -7.28
N GLY A 40 -1.96 -9.57 -6.27
CA GLY A 40 -1.45 -9.91 -4.94
C GLY A 40 -0.96 -8.71 -4.14
N VAL A 41 -0.24 -8.97 -3.04
CA VAL A 41 0.40 -7.92 -2.24
C VAL A 41 1.49 -7.23 -3.05
N HIS A 42 1.41 -5.91 -3.16
CA HIS A 42 2.41 -5.09 -3.84
C HIS A 42 3.52 -4.65 -2.90
N HIS A 43 3.14 -4.04 -1.78
CA HIS A 43 4.05 -3.55 -0.75
C HIS A 43 3.35 -3.45 0.60
N ILE A 44 4.14 -3.28 1.64
CA ILE A 44 3.69 -2.97 3.00
C ILE A 44 4.30 -1.62 3.37
N ALA A 45 3.47 -0.69 3.83
CA ALA A 45 3.89 0.60 4.34
C ALA A 45 3.77 0.65 5.86
N PHE A 46 4.82 1.15 6.52
CA PHE A 46 4.86 1.39 7.96
C PHE A 46 4.75 2.88 8.23
N ALA A 47 3.77 3.24 9.07
CA ALA A 47 3.63 4.60 9.55
C ALA A 47 4.71 4.88 10.59
N ILE A 48 5.44 5.97 10.40
CA ILE A 48 6.56 6.39 11.26
C ILE A 48 6.52 7.91 11.49
N ASP A 49 7.29 8.39 12.45
CA ASP A 49 7.35 9.81 12.78
C ASP A 49 8.02 10.64 11.68
N ASP A 50 9.20 10.22 11.20
CA ASP A 50 9.98 10.96 10.21
C ASP A 50 10.64 10.02 9.19
N THR A 51 10.12 10.05 7.95
CA THR A 51 10.63 9.28 6.82
C THR A 51 12.07 9.58 6.46
N ASP A 52 12.50 10.84 6.50
CA ASP A 52 13.88 11.18 6.14
C ASP A 52 14.87 10.66 7.19
N GLN A 53 14.47 10.65 8.46
CA GLN A 53 15.28 10.10 9.55
C GLN A 53 15.33 8.56 9.50
N ALA A 54 14.19 7.89 9.34
CA ALA A 54 14.14 6.43 9.30
C ALA A 54 14.89 5.83 8.09
N LEU A 55 14.87 6.51 6.94
CA LEU A 55 15.68 6.10 5.79
C LEU A 55 17.18 6.14 6.11
N LYS A 56 17.67 7.20 6.77
CA LYS A 56 19.08 7.30 7.16
C LYS A 56 19.49 6.21 8.13
N GLU A 57 18.63 5.92 9.12
CA GLU A 57 18.87 4.84 10.08
C GLU A 57 18.90 3.48 9.38
N ALA A 58 17.95 3.20 8.49
CA ALA A 58 17.94 1.99 7.71
C ALA A 58 19.21 1.85 6.83
N GLU A 59 19.64 2.92 6.14
CA GLU A 59 20.88 2.92 5.35
C GLU A 59 22.11 2.65 6.24
N ALA A 60 22.17 3.24 7.45
CA ALA A 60 23.25 3.02 8.41
C ALA A 60 23.33 1.57 8.90
N GLU A 61 22.18 0.90 9.04
CA GLU A 61 22.07 -0.53 9.38
C GLU A 61 22.30 -1.46 8.16
N GLY A 62 22.69 -0.90 7.01
CA GLY A 62 23.02 -1.67 5.81
C GLY A 62 21.83 -2.07 4.94
N VAL A 63 20.64 -1.51 5.20
CA VAL A 63 19.46 -1.72 4.35
C VAL A 63 19.64 -0.99 3.03
N GLN A 64 19.60 -1.72 1.92
CA GLN A 64 19.55 -1.12 0.59
C GLN A 64 18.24 -0.33 0.41
N LEU A 65 18.35 0.97 0.17
CA LEU A 65 17.23 1.85 -0.12
C LEU A 65 16.92 1.93 -1.62
N ILE A 66 15.66 2.21 -1.95
CA ILE A 66 15.25 2.69 -3.28
C ILE A 66 15.26 4.23 -3.27
N ASP A 67 14.63 4.83 -2.25
CA ASP A 67 14.58 6.27 -2.07
C ASP A 67 15.59 6.69 -0.97
N LYS A 68 16.59 7.51 -1.32
CA LYS A 68 17.57 8.03 -0.34
C LYS A 68 17.04 9.19 0.51
N THR A 69 16.01 9.86 0.01
CA THR A 69 15.30 10.97 0.65
C THR A 69 13.83 10.80 0.39
N SER A 70 12.98 11.20 1.34
CA SER A 70 11.54 11.09 1.17
C SER A 70 11.04 11.90 -0.03
N ARG A 71 9.94 11.43 -0.63
CA ARG A 71 9.21 12.11 -1.70
C ARG A 71 7.73 12.16 -1.37
N LYS A 72 6.99 12.98 -2.11
CA LYS A 72 5.53 13.09 -1.93
C LYS A 72 4.83 11.82 -2.40
N GLY A 73 4.04 11.23 -1.52
CA GLY A 73 3.23 10.03 -1.74
C GLY A 73 1.74 10.29 -1.80
N ALA A 74 0.96 9.22 -1.65
CA ALA A 74 -0.49 9.26 -1.54
C ALA A 74 -0.94 10.06 -0.30
N GLU A 75 -2.15 10.62 -0.32
CA GLU A 75 -2.73 11.44 0.77
C GLU A 75 -1.85 12.63 1.23
N GLY A 76 -0.82 13.00 0.47
CA GLY A 76 0.12 14.07 0.83
C GLY A 76 1.24 13.63 1.79
N LEU A 77 1.39 12.33 2.04
CA LEU A 77 2.42 11.76 2.91
C LEU A 77 3.82 11.95 2.34
N LYS A 78 4.81 11.96 3.23
CA LYS A 78 6.21 11.76 2.89
C LYS A 78 6.51 10.26 2.88
N ILE A 79 6.93 9.73 1.74
CA ILE A 79 7.16 8.31 1.54
C ILE A 79 8.59 8.01 1.12
N GLY A 80 9.08 6.82 1.45
CA GLY A 80 10.36 6.31 0.98
C GLY A 80 10.39 4.78 0.96
N PHE A 81 10.91 4.20 -0.11
CA PHE A 81 10.96 2.75 -0.29
C PHE A 81 12.31 2.14 0.04
N LEU A 82 12.25 0.95 0.65
CA LEU A 82 13.37 0.04 0.88
C LEU A 82 13.37 -1.01 -0.23
N HIS A 83 14.56 -1.45 -0.63
CA HIS A 83 14.69 -2.43 -1.70
C HIS A 83 14.31 -3.85 -1.20
N PRO A 84 13.45 -4.62 -1.91
CA PRO A 84 13.02 -5.96 -1.53
C PRO A 84 14.14 -6.95 -1.16
N ARG A 85 15.33 -6.73 -1.73
CA ARG A 85 16.54 -7.53 -1.44
C ARG A 85 16.96 -7.47 0.03
N SER A 86 16.68 -6.35 0.71
CA SER A 86 17.00 -6.14 2.13
C SER A 86 15.82 -6.45 3.05
N THR A 87 14.64 -6.68 2.49
CA THR A 87 13.37 -6.83 3.20
C THR A 87 12.68 -8.14 2.83
N PHE A 88 13.48 -9.20 2.65
CA PHE A 88 13.02 -10.59 2.43
C PHE A 88 12.02 -10.76 1.28
N GLY A 89 12.20 -10.00 0.20
CA GLY A 89 11.37 -10.05 -1.00
C GLY A 89 10.13 -9.15 -0.96
N VAL A 90 9.89 -8.42 0.14
CA VAL A 90 8.74 -7.52 0.30
C VAL A 90 9.15 -6.09 0.00
N LEU A 91 8.52 -5.45 -0.99
CA LEU A 91 8.67 -4.01 -1.17
C LEU A 91 8.13 -3.30 0.08
N THR A 92 8.98 -2.56 0.77
CA THR A 92 8.64 -1.94 2.05
C THR A 92 8.69 -0.42 1.90
N GLU A 93 7.66 0.25 2.41
CA GLU A 93 7.51 1.70 2.39
C GLU A 93 7.54 2.23 3.83
N PHE A 94 8.22 3.35 4.03
CA PHE A 94 8.05 4.20 5.20
C PHE A 94 7.20 5.41 4.83
N CYS A 95 6.19 5.71 5.64
CA CYS A 95 5.31 6.85 5.40
C CYS A 95 5.08 7.69 6.67
N SER A 96 5.08 9.01 6.51
CA SER A 96 4.82 9.98 7.58
C SER A 96 4.02 11.19 7.07
N PRO A 97 3.33 11.96 7.93
CA PRO A 97 3.22 11.80 9.39
C PRO A 97 2.37 10.59 9.81
N ILE A 98 2.49 10.16 11.07
CA ILE A 98 1.69 9.07 11.63
C ILE A 98 0.20 9.39 11.47
N HIS A 99 -0.49 8.59 10.66
CA HIS A 99 -1.94 8.49 10.70
C HIS A 99 -2.34 7.49 11.80
N PRO A 100 -3.59 7.51 12.31
CA PRO A 100 -4.07 6.55 13.31
C PRO A 100 -4.13 5.08 12.82
N CYS A 101 -3.51 4.76 11.69
CA CYS A 101 -3.23 3.40 11.25
C CYS A 101 -1.71 3.21 11.21
N GLU A 102 -1.23 2.19 11.92
CA GLU A 102 0.21 1.92 12.08
C GLU A 102 0.82 1.24 10.86
N VAL A 103 0.01 0.50 10.09
CA VAL A 103 0.44 -0.25 8.90
C VAL A 103 -0.57 -0.12 7.77
N VAL A 104 -0.09 0.01 6.54
CA VAL A 104 -0.88 -0.11 5.31
C VAL A 104 -0.39 -1.28 4.49
N VAL A 105 -1.28 -2.18 4.09
CA VAL A 105 -0.95 -3.28 3.18
C VAL A 105 -1.63 -3.02 1.84
N SER A 106 -0.82 -2.83 0.80
CA SER A 106 -1.34 -2.52 -0.52
C SER A 106 -1.43 -3.78 -1.38
N PHE A 107 -2.65 -4.12 -1.79
CA PHE A 107 -2.95 -5.23 -2.68
C PHE A 107 -3.31 -4.71 -4.05
N ILE A 108 -2.69 -5.28 -5.08
CA ILE A 108 -3.01 -5.02 -6.46
C ILE A 108 -4.03 -6.06 -6.95
N THR A 109 -5.10 -5.56 -7.56
CA THR A 109 -6.14 -6.38 -8.18
C THR A 109 -6.53 -5.82 -9.56
N PHE A 110 -7.06 -6.67 -10.43
CA PHE A 110 -7.54 -6.28 -11.77
C PHE A 110 -8.92 -5.62 -11.75
N ASN A 111 -9.77 -5.93 -10.77
CA ASN A 111 -11.17 -5.51 -10.80
C ASN A 111 -11.70 -5.30 -9.38
N PHE A 112 -11.99 -4.04 -9.05
CA PHE A 112 -12.59 -3.69 -7.76
C PHE A 112 -13.92 -4.40 -7.50
N HIS A 113 -14.72 -4.69 -8.54
CA HIS A 113 -16.00 -5.36 -8.35
C HIS A 113 -15.82 -6.80 -7.85
N GLU A 114 -14.89 -7.54 -8.45
CA GLU A 114 -14.55 -8.91 -8.04
C GLU A 114 -13.83 -8.94 -6.67
N ALA A 115 -12.91 -8.00 -6.43
CA ALA A 115 -12.23 -7.89 -5.14
C ALA A 115 -13.22 -7.51 -4.02
N TYR A 116 -14.13 -6.59 -4.28
CA TYR A 116 -15.20 -6.24 -3.36
C TYR A 116 -16.13 -7.43 -3.12
N LEU A 117 -16.66 -8.07 -4.16
CA LEU A 117 -17.55 -9.23 -4.01
C LEU A 117 -16.86 -10.38 -3.27
N SER A 118 -15.59 -10.69 -3.54
CA SER A 118 -14.88 -11.76 -2.80
C SER A 118 -14.65 -11.43 -1.33
N ILE A 119 -14.30 -10.18 -1.00
CA ILE A 119 -14.11 -9.73 0.39
C ILE A 119 -15.46 -9.69 1.14
N PHE A 120 -16.54 -9.21 0.51
CA PHE A 120 -17.83 -8.99 1.16
C PHE A 120 -18.83 -10.16 1.03
N GLN A 121 -18.74 -11.05 0.04
CA GLN A 121 -19.57 -12.26 0.00
C GLN A 121 -19.13 -13.30 1.04
N ALA A 122 -17.86 -13.28 1.46
CA ALA A 122 -17.41 -14.06 2.62
C ALA A 122 -18.05 -13.58 3.94
N ASP A 123 -18.50 -12.32 3.99
CA ASP A 123 -18.97 -11.62 5.20
C ASP A 123 -20.42 -11.96 5.59
N HIS A 124 -21.26 -12.40 4.65
CA HIS A 124 -22.63 -12.82 4.96
C HIS A 124 -22.70 -14.13 5.77
N SER A 125 -21.60 -14.87 5.88
CA SER A 125 -21.54 -16.15 6.61
C SER A 125 -21.04 -16.04 8.05
N ASN A 126 -20.51 -14.89 8.50
CA ASN A 126 -19.88 -14.77 9.82
C ASN A 126 -20.20 -13.43 10.48
N ALA A 127 -21.21 -13.41 11.36
CA ALA A 127 -21.73 -12.24 12.07
C ALA A 127 -20.77 -11.71 13.15
N GLY A 128 -19.60 -11.18 12.76
CA GLY A 128 -18.62 -10.66 13.73
C GLY A 128 -17.48 -9.80 13.19
N CYS A 129 -17.41 -9.46 11.89
CA CYS A 129 -16.27 -8.72 11.35
C CYS A 129 -16.53 -7.20 11.26
N ARG A 130 -15.59 -6.40 11.79
CA ARG A 130 -15.63 -4.92 11.84
C ARG A 130 -14.80 -4.27 10.73
N ILE A 131 -14.93 -4.71 9.47
CA ILE A 131 -14.22 -4.07 8.35
C ILE A 131 -14.99 -2.81 7.95
N GLY A 132 -14.52 -1.66 8.43
CA GLY A 132 -15.09 -0.36 8.09
C GLY A 132 -14.55 0.10 6.73
N CYS A 133 -15.39 0.12 5.70
CA CYS A 133 -15.07 0.82 4.45
C CYS A 133 -15.27 2.32 4.67
N THR A 134 -14.20 3.02 5.03
CA THR A 134 -14.32 4.42 5.46
C THR A 134 -14.37 5.41 4.30
N HIS A 135 -13.82 5.11 3.12
CA HIS A 135 -13.85 6.03 1.97
C HIS A 135 -13.86 5.26 0.66
N LEU A 136 -15.02 5.22 0.01
CA LEU A 136 -15.18 4.88 -1.40
C LEU A 136 -15.00 6.19 -2.19
N TRP A 137 -14.17 6.16 -3.24
CA TRP A 137 -13.95 7.20 -4.27
C TRP A 137 -12.87 8.28 -4.03
N VAL A 138 -11.66 8.06 -4.60
CA VAL A 138 -10.77 9.08 -5.22
C VAL A 138 -9.96 8.47 -6.37
#